data_AF-A0A9D2JGH0-F1
#
_entry.id   AF-A0A9D2JGH0-F1
#
_cell.length_a   1.000
_cell.length_b   1.000
_cell.length_c   1.000
_cell.angle_alpha   90.00
_cell.angle_beta   90.00
_cell.angle_gamma   90.00
#
_symmetry.space_group_name_H-M   'P 1'
#
loop_
_entity.id
_entity.type
_entity.pdbx_description
1 polymer ?
#
loop_
_entity_poly.entity_id
_entity_poly.type
_entity_poly.pdbx_seq_one_letter_code
_entity_poly.pdbx_strand_id
1 'polypeptide(L)' 'MQKTDAAYSLYLNILREELLLAMGCTEPAAVAYAAAAARSLLDPGSVPRRCALYVSGNIIKNVKSVVVPNTGGLRGLEA' A
#
# COMPACT_ATOMS: atom_id res chain seq x y z
N MET A 1 -8.04 -26.11 -22.85
CA MET A 1 -7.47 -26.71 -21.62
C MET A 1 -8.61 -27.28 -20.80
N GLN A 2 -8.55 -28.54 -20.39
CA GLN A 2 -9.60 -29.13 -19.55
C GLN A 2 -9.38 -28.71 -18.08
N LYS A 3 -10.44 -28.68 -17.26
CA LYS A 3 -10.34 -28.26 -15.85
C LYS A 3 -9.48 -29.21 -14.98
N THR A 4 -9.24 -30.43 -15.47
CA THR A 4 -8.43 -31.46 -14.84
C THR A 4 -6.93 -31.32 -15.14
N ASP A 5 -6.56 -30.42 -16.06
CA ASP A 5 -5.17 -30.20 -16.45
C ASP A 5 -4.37 -29.59 -15.29
N ALA A 6 -3.12 -30.05 -15.10
CA ALA A 6 -2.21 -29.49 -14.11
C ALA A 6 -1.93 -27.99 -14.38
N ALA A 7 -1.83 -27.61 -15.66
CA ALA A 7 -1.66 -26.21 -16.05
C ALA A 7 -2.89 -25.35 -15.69
N TYR A 8 -4.10 -25.93 -15.75
CA TYR A 8 -5.33 -25.25 -15.33
C TYR A 8 -5.31 -24.93 -13.84
N SER A 9 -4.89 -25.90 -13.03
CA SER A 9 -4.78 -25.71 -11.57
C SER A 9 -3.69 -24.70 -11.22
N LEU A 10 -2.54 -24.73 -11.91
CA LEU A 10 -1.45 -23.78 -11.71
C LEU A 10 -1.90 -22.33 -11.99
N TYR A 11 -2.55 -22.08 -13.13
CA TYR A 11 -3.04 -20.73 -13.44
C TYR A 11 -4.12 -20.27 -12.48
N LEU A 12 -5.00 -21.15 -12.01
CA LEU A 12 -5.96 -20.78 -10.97
C LEU A 12 -5.30 -20.41 -9.65
N ASN A 13 -4.21 -21.07 -9.28
CA ASN A 13 -3.47 -20.73 -8.05
C ASN A 13 -2.79 -19.37 -8.17
N ILE A 14 -2.10 -19.11 -9.29
CA ILE A 14 -1.50 -17.79 -9.56
C ILE A 14 -2.58 -16.71 -9.53
N LEU A 15 -3.71 -16.92 -10.20
CA LEU A 15 -4.80 -15.96 -10.20
C LEU A 15 -5.39 -15.72 -8.81
N ARG A 16 -5.48 -16.74 -7.95
CA ARG A 16 -5.95 -16.54 -6.56
C ARG A 16 -4.94 -15.77 -5.71
N GLU A 17 -3.65 -15.97 -5.93
CA GLU A 17 -2.59 -15.24 -5.25
C GLU A 17 -2.53 -13.78 -5.71
N GLU A 18 -2.80 -13.50 -6.99
CA GLU A 18 -2.65 -12.17 -7.59
C GLU A 18 -3.96 -11.35 -7.63
N LEU A 19 -5.14 -11.98 -7.75
CA LEU A 19 -6.45 -11.31 -7.73
C LEU A 19 -6.93 -11.06 -6.29
N LEU A 20 -6.05 -10.46 -5.48
CA LEU A 20 -6.45 -9.91 -4.19
C LEU A 20 -7.25 -8.63 -4.40
N LEU A 21 -8.19 -8.37 -3.49
CA LEU A 21 -9.00 -7.16 -3.50
C LEU A 21 -8.08 -5.94 -3.43
N ALA A 22 -7.97 -5.19 -4.53
CA ALA A 22 -7.22 -3.95 -4.56
C ALA A 22 -8.11 -2.83 -4.04
N MET A 23 -7.86 -2.38 -2.81
CA MET A 23 -8.63 -1.31 -2.17
C MET A 23 -8.05 0.06 -2.54
N GLY A 24 -7.68 0.24 -3.82
CA GLY A 24 -6.68 1.15 -4.41
C GLY A 24 -6.76 2.67 -4.15
N CYS A 25 -7.61 3.11 -3.22
CA CYS A 25 -7.69 4.48 -2.73
C CYS A 25 -7.60 4.56 -1.19
N THR A 26 -7.59 3.42 -0.51
CA THR A 26 -7.61 3.31 0.95
C THR A 26 -6.22 3.04 1.50
N GLU A 27 -5.28 2.50 0.72
CA GLU A 27 -3.93 2.21 1.19
C GLU A 27 -3.17 3.48 1.58
N PRO A 28 -3.21 4.59 0.81
CA PRO A 28 -2.61 5.85 1.26
C PRO A 28 -3.30 6.42 2.51
N ALA A 29 -4.63 6.30 2.59
CA ALA A 29 -5.41 6.75 3.73
C ALA A 29 -5.10 5.94 5.00
N ALA A 30 -4.88 4.62 4.86
CA ALA A 30 -4.52 3.73 5.95
C ALA A 30 -3.15 4.07 6.53
N VAL A 31 -2.16 4.38 5.68
CA VAL A 31 -0.83 4.83 6.12
C VAL A 31 -0.93 6.17 6.84
N ALA A 32 -1.68 7.13 6.29
CA ALA A 32 -1.90 8.43 6.92
C ALA A 32 -2.59 8.30 8.29
N TYR A 33 -3.62 7.46 8.38
CA TYR A 33 -4.32 7.17 9.63
C TYR A 33 -3.41 6.49 10.66
N ALA A 34 -2.64 5.48 10.27
CA ALA A 34 -1.69 4.80 11.14
C ALA A 34 -0.62 5.78 11.67
N ALA A 35 -0.13 6.69 10.84
CA ALA A 35 0.81 7.73 11.24
C ALA A 35 0.18 8.72 12.25
N ALA A 36 -1.06 9.15 12.01
CA ALA A 36 -1.80 10.01 12.93
C ALA A 36 -2.07 9.33 14.28
N ALA A 37 -2.48 8.05 14.26
CA ALA A 37 -2.68 7.25 15.46
C ALA A 37 -1.36 7.07 16.22
N ALA A 38 -0.26 6.73 15.55
CA ALA A 38 1.06 6.64 16.18
C ALA A 38 1.49 7.96 16.84
N ARG A 39 1.21 9.11 16.20
CA ARG A 39 1.49 10.43 16.77
C ARG A 39 0.70 10.68 18.05
N SER A 40 -0.55 10.23 18.14
CA SER A 40 -1.37 10.39 19.34
C SER A 40 -0.86 9.62 20.56
N LEU A 41 0.04 8.65 20.36
CA LEU A 41 0.65 7.86 21.43
C LEU A 41 1.95 8.50 21.97
N LEU A 42 2.46 9.56 21.34
CA LEU A 42 3.66 10.26 21.78
C LEU A 42 3.32 11.35 22.80
N ASP A 43 4.26 11.65 23.69
CA ASP A 43 4.11 12.72 24.67
C ASP A 43 3.79 14.08 24.01
N PRO A 44 2.98 14.94 24.65
CA PRO A 44 2.70 16.28 24.16
C PRO A 44 3.98 17.07 23.88
N GLY A 45 4.09 17.63 22.67
CA GLY A 45 5.26 18.39 22.24
C GLY A 45 6.41 17.53 21.68
N SER A 46 6.34 16.20 21.80
CA SER A 46 7.32 15.32 21.18
C SER A 46 7.18 15.32 19.66
N VAL A 47 8.32 15.39 18.97
CA VAL A 47 8.42 15.34 17.51
C VAL A 47 9.14 14.05 17.13
N PRO A 48 8.51 13.17 16.33
CA PRO A 48 9.16 11.94 15.91
C PRO A 48 10.40 12.25 15.07
N ARG A 49 11.57 11.76 15.50
CA ARG A 49 12.85 11.91 14.78
C ARG A 49 12.95 11.02 13.54
N ARG A 50 12.26 9.88 13.54
CA ARG A 50 12.28 8.90 12.45
C ARG A 50 10.95 8.16 12.39
N CYS A 51 10.45 7.95 11.19
CA CYS A 51 9.34 7.04 10.90
C CYS A 51 9.87 5.90 10.02
N ALA A 52 9.54 4.66 10.37
CA ALA A 52 9.84 3.49 9.55
C ALA A 52 8.52 2.74 9.29
N LEU A 53 8.24 2.50 8.01
CA LEU A 53 7.02 1.84 7.56
C LEU A 53 7.38 0.51 6.91
N TYR A 54 6.74 -0.57 7.36
CA TYR A 54 6.83 -1.89 6.76
C TYR A 54 5.48 -2.18 6.10
N VAL A 55 5.47 -2.11 4.77
CA VAL A 55 4.26 -2.27 3.96
C VAL A 55 4.54 -3.24 2.82
N SER A 56 3.49 -3.82 2.24
CA SER A 56 3.64 -4.70 1.08
C SER A 56 4.13 -3.92 -0.15
N GLY A 57 4.76 -4.62 -1.10
CA GLY A 57 5.20 -4.02 -2.37
C GLY A 57 4.05 -3.38 -3.16
N ASN A 58 2.82 -3.89 -3.00
CA ASN A 58 1.62 -3.31 -3.61
C ASN A 58 1.30 -1.91 -3.08
N ILE A 59 1.48 -1.67 -1.78
CA ILE A 59 1.30 -0.34 -1.17
C ILE A 59 2.38 0.62 -1.70
N ILE A 60 3.65 0.19 -1.74
CA ILE A 60 4.75 1.03 -2.28
C ILE A 60 4.50 1.37 -3.74
N LYS A 61 4.11 0.41 -4.57
CA LYS A 61 3.78 0.62 -5.99
C LYS A 61 2.71 1.69 -6.16
N ASN A 62 1.64 1.62 -5.35
CA ASN A 62 0.53 2.56 -5.44
C ASN A 62 0.92 3.97 -4.98
N VAL A 63 1.80 4.12 -3.98
CA VAL A 63 2.21 5.44 -3.46
C VAL A 63 3.33 6.09 -4.30
N LYS A 64 4.20 5.30 -4.94
CA LYS A 64 5.37 5.82 -5.67
C LYS A 64 5.01 6.76 -6.82
N SER A 65 3.98 6.44 -7.58
CA SER A 65 3.67 7.16 -8.83
C SER A 65 2.44 8.06 -8.76
N VAL A 66 1.72 8.06 -7.63
CA VAL A 66 0.50 8.86 -7.46
C VAL A 66 0.85 10.32 -7.20
N VAL A 67 0.24 11.19 -7.99
CA VAL A 67 0.24 12.64 -7.75
C VAL A 67 -0.78 12.94 -6.65
N VAL A 68 -0.34 13.64 -5.61
CA VAL A 68 -1.23 14.02 -4.50
C VAL A 68 -2.04 15.27 -4.89
N PRO A 69 -3.38 15.23 -4.85
CA PRO A 69 -4.20 16.40 -5.15
C PRO A 69 -3.83 17.60 -4.27
N ASN A 70 -3.95 18.81 -4.82
CA ASN A 70 -3.68 20.08 -4.11
C ASN A 70 -2.25 20.28 -3.60
N THR A 71 -1.28 19.47 -4.06
CA THR A 71 0.14 19.62 -3.71
C THR A 71 1.01 20.25 -4.81
N GLY A 72 0.41 20.71 -5.91
CA GLY A 72 1.17 21.26 -7.03
C GLY A 72 1.97 20.22 -7.84
N GLY A 73 1.57 18.94 -7.77
CA GLY A 73 2.18 17.87 -8.56
C GLY A 73 3.17 16.98 -7.80
N LEU A 74 3.29 17.15 -6.48
CA LEU A 74 4.15 16.28 -5.66
C LEU A 74 3.65 14.82 -5.73
N ARG A 75 4.62 13.90 -5.71
CA ARG A 75 4.40 12.45 -5.70
C ARG A 75 4.72 11.87 -4.33
N GLY A 76 4.06 10.77 -3.98
CA GLY A 76 4.15 10.18 -2.64
C GLY A 76 5.56 9.74 -2.22
N LEU A 77 6.35 9.21 -3.16
CA LEU A 77 7.78 8.93 -2.97
C LEU A 77 8.53 9.46 -4.21
N GLU A 78 9.58 10.25 -3.99
CA GLU A 78 10.50 10.60 -5.09
C GLU A 78 11.19 9.32 -5.60
N ALA A 79 11.38 9.25 -6.93
CA ALA A 79 11.96 8.09 -7.60
C ALA A 79 13.48 8.02 -7.45
#